data_AF-A0A502ZFQ5-F1
#
_entry.id   AF-A0A502ZFQ5-F1
#
_cell.length_a   1.000
_cell.length_b   1.000
_cell.length_c   1.000
_cell.angle_alpha   90.00
_cell.angle_beta   90.00
_cell.angle_gamma   90.00
#
_symmetry.space_group_name_H-M   'P 1'
#
loop_
_entity.id
_entity.type
_entity.pdbx_description
1 polymer ?
#
loop_
_entity_poly.entity_id
_entity_poly.type
_entity_poly.pdbx_seq_one_letter_code
_entity_poly.pdbx_strand_id
1 'polypeptide(L)' 'MCTQVQIDGILCSTPRQLAARLRPERLGAERLLEWVDHHGEMDWCLCVIDVPRTLERSALKWARQGASEMFVVER' A
#
# COMPACT_ATOMS: atom_id res chain seq x y z
N MET A 1 -3.21 12.28 10.13
CA MET A 1 -2.83 12.28 8.68
C MET A 1 -3.01 10.88 8.17
N CYS A 2 -3.54 10.71 6.96
CA CYS A 2 -3.69 9.37 6.36
C CYS A 2 -2.38 8.90 5.73
N THR A 3 -2.12 7.60 5.80
CA THR A 3 -0.96 6.97 5.16
C THR A 3 -1.04 7.07 3.63
N GLN A 4 0.10 7.30 2.99
CA GLN A 4 0.22 7.41 1.54
C GLN A 4 1.41 6.58 1.05
N VAL A 5 1.28 5.97 -0.13
CA VAL A 5 2.36 5.20 -0.76
C VAL A 5 2.60 5.74 -2.17
N GLN A 6 3.82 6.11 -2.49
CA GLN A 6 4.22 6.51 -3.84
C GLN A 6 4.95 5.37 -4.52
N ILE A 7 4.45 4.92 -5.67
CA ILE A 7 5.04 3.87 -6.50
C ILE A 7 5.21 4.43 -7.91
N ASP A 8 6.43 4.39 -8.46
CA ASP A 8 6.73 4.92 -9.81
C ASP A 8 6.29 6.39 -9.98
N GLY A 9 6.47 7.20 -8.92
CA GLY A 9 6.04 8.60 -8.90
C GLY A 9 4.54 8.82 -8.64
N ILE A 10 3.73 7.76 -8.61
CA ILE A 10 2.27 7.85 -8.48
C ILE A 10 1.83 7.58 -7.04
N LEU A 11 1.01 8.50 -6.51
CA LEU A 11 0.48 8.43 -5.17
C LEU A 11 -0.72 7.47 -5.09
N CYS A 12 -0.60 6.44 -4.27
CA CYS A 12 -1.65 5.54 -3.85
C CYS A 12 -2.19 6.03 -2.49
N SER A 13 -3.49 6.29 -2.43
CA SER A 13 -4.18 6.71 -1.21
C SER A 13 -5.22 5.70 -0.74
N THR A 14 -5.51 4.67 -1.55
CA THR A 14 -6.47 3.61 -1.23
C THR A 14 -5.85 2.22 -1.33
N PRO A 15 -6.36 1.23 -0.57
CA PRO A 15 -5.93 -0.17 -0.65
C PRO A 15 -5.99 -0.73 -2.07
N ARG A 16 -7.06 -0.43 -2.82
CA ARG A 16 -7.23 -0.88 -4.22
C ARG A 16 -6.15 -0.31 -5.14
N GLN A 17 -5.83 0.98 -5.02
CA GLN A 17 -4.75 1.60 -5.81
C GLN A 17 -3.42 0.93 -5.49
N LEU A 18 -3.14 0.70 -4.20
CA LEU A 18 -1.91 0.03 -3.77
C LEU A 18 -1.82 -1.39 -4.33
N ALA A 19 -2.85 -2.22 -4.17
CA ALA A 19 -2.88 -3.60 -4.68
C ALA A 19 -2.67 -3.66 -6.20
N ALA A 20 -3.40 -2.83 -6.96
CA ALA A 20 -3.29 -2.79 -8.42
C ALA A 20 -1.88 -2.43 -8.88
N ARG A 21 -1.15 -1.63 -8.10
CA ARG A 21 0.23 -1.26 -8.41
C ARG A 21 1.22 -2.30 -7.95
N LEU A 22 1.08 -2.92 -6.79
CA LEU A 22 2.01 -3.94 -6.30
C LEU A 22 2.06 -5.17 -7.23
N ARG A 23 0.93 -5.59 -7.80
CA ARG A 23 0.90 -6.60 -8.87
C ARG A 23 -0.21 -6.35 -9.90
N PRO A 24 0.13 -5.84 -11.09
CA PRO A 24 -0.86 -5.62 -12.15
C PRO A 24 -1.37 -6.91 -12.82
N GLU A 25 -0.64 -8.04 -12.73
CA GLU A 25 -0.90 -9.23 -13.54
C GLU A 25 -1.69 -10.37 -12.86
N ARG A 26 -2.23 -10.20 -11.65
CA ARG A 26 -2.91 -11.31 -10.94
C ARG A 26 -4.28 -10.94 -10.36
N LEU A 27 -5.26 -11.79 -10.68
CA LEU A 27 -6.45 -12.02 -9.86
C LEU A 27 -6.01 -12.26 -8.41
N GLY A 28 -6.49 -11.42 -7.48
CA GLY A 28 -6.19 -11.51 -6.06
C GLY A 28 -5.00 -10.65 -5.58
N ALA A 29 -4.70 -9.53 -6.25
CA ALA A 29 -3.70 -8.56 -5.79
C ALA A 29 -3.96 -8.05 -4.36
N GLU A 30 -5.22 -8.04 -3.92
CA GLU A 30 -5.63 -7.72 -2.54
C GLU A 30 -5.08 -8.71 -1.50
N ARG A 31 -4.68 -9.93 -1.90
CA ARG A 31 -4.03 -10.91 -0.99
C ARG A 31 -2.63 -10.50 -0.52
N LEU A 32 -2.04 -9.50 -1.18
CA LEU A 32 -0.75 -8.94 -0.79
C LEU A 32 -0.90 -7.86 0.28
N LEU A 33 -2.11 -7.31 0.44
CA LEU A 33 -2.41 -6.32 1.44
C LEU A 33 -2.51 -7.00 2.81
N GLU A 34 -1.72 -6.49 3.75
CA GLU A 34 -1.86 -6.81 5.16
C GLU A 34 -2.81 -5.80 5.78
N TRP A 35 -3.94 -6.29 6.29
CA TRP A 35 -4.96 -5.44 6.87
C TRP A 35 -4.70 -5.28 8.37
N VAL A 36 -4.69 -4.03 8.85
CA VAL A 36 -4.73 -3.74 10.29
C VAL A 36 -6.15 -3.96 10.82
N ASP A 37 -7.15 -3.53 10.04
CA ASP A 37 -8.55 -3.60 10.44
C ASP A 37 -9.46 -3.73 9.19
N HIS A 38 -9.86 -4.96 8.85
CA HIS A 38 -10.62 -5.26 7.63
C HIS A 38 -12.11 -5.45 7.95
N HIS A 39 -12.91 -4.42 7.64
CA HIS A 39 -14.34 -4.38 7.96
C HIS A 39 -15.26 -4.53 6.73
N GLY A 40 -14.74 -4.83 5.54
CA GLY A 40 -15.53 -4.95 4.31
C GLY A 40 -15.62 -3.62 3.56
N GLU A 41 -16.77 -3.26 2.97
CA GLU A 41 -16.97 -2.18 1.96
C GLU A 41 -16.39 -0.77 2.28
N MET A 42 -15.81 -0.56 3.47
CA MET A 42 -15.15 0.65 3.98
C MET A 42 -13.62 0.72 3.77
N ASP A 43 -13.04 0.01 2.82
CA ASP A 43 -11.59 0.05 2.55
C ASP A 43 -11.18 1.25 1.67
N TRP A 44 -11.41 2.48 2.16
CA TRP A 44 -11.20 3.72 1.39
C TRP A 44 -9.87 4.44 1.69
N CYS A 45 -9.13 4.06 2.73
CA CYS A 45 -7.84 4.70 3.06
C CYS A 45 -6.77 3.68 3.43
N LEU A 46 -5.49 4.05 3.30
CA LEU A 46 -4.38 3.15 3.67
C LEU A 46 -4.16 3.02 5.17
N CYS A 47 -4.90 3.75 6.02
CA CYS A 47 -4.79 3.61 7.47
C CYS A 47 -5.28 2.23 7.97
N VAL A 48 -6.12 1.54 7.18
CA VAL A 48 -6.54 0.17 7.48
C VAL A 48 -5.56 -0.89 6.98
N ILE A 49 -4.46 -0.47 6.35
CA ILE A 49 -3.41 -1.34 5.79
C ILE A 49 -2.14 -1.18 6.60
N ASP A 50 -1.53 -2.31 6.96
CA ASP A 50 -0.16 -2.35 7.46
C ASP A 50 0.75 -2.19 6.24
N VAL A 51 1.00 -0.94 5.89
CA VAL A 51 1.79 -0.57 4.72
C VAL A 51 3.21 -1.13 4.78
N PRO A 52 3.97 -0.99 5.90
CA PRO A 52 5.30 -1.61 6.02
C PRO A 52 5.27 -3.12 5.72
N ARG A 53 4.37 -3.87 6.37
CA ARG A 53 4.31 -5.32 6.21
C ARG A 53 3.84 -5.73 4.81
N THR A 54 2.91 -4.99 4.23
CA THR A 54 2.47 -5.14 2.82
C THR A 54 3.65 -4.96 1.86
N LEU A 55 4.45 -3.92 2.05
CA LEU A 55 5.59 -3.62 1.19
C LEU A 55 6.73 -4.64 1.38
N GLU A 56 7.00 -5.11 2.59
CA GLU A 56 7.94 -6.22 2.84
C GLU A 56 7.57 -7.49 2.06
N ARG A 57 6.29 -7.84 2.02
CA ARG A 57 5.80 -9.01 1.25
C ARG A 57 5.88 -8.82 -0.27
N SER A 58 5.95 -7.57 -0.75
CA SER A 58 6.03 -7.27 -2.17
C SER A 58 7.42 -7.52 -2.78
N ALA A 59 8.45 -7.75 -1.95
CA ALA A 59 9.86 -7.85 -2.36
C ALA A 59 10.40 -6.60 -3.09
N LEU A 60 9.70 -5.47 -3.00
CA LEU A 60 10.14 -4.18 -3.53
C LEU A 60 10.98 -3.44 -2.49
N LYS A 61 11.93 -2.63 -2.95
CA LYS A 61 12.64 -1.71 -2.07
C LYS A 61 11.74 -0.53 -1.76
N TRP A 62 11.75 -0.07 -0.51
CA TRP A 62 10.95 1.07 -0.10
C TRP A 62 11.63 1.83 1.03
N ALA A 63 11.27 3.10 1.15
CA ALA A 63 11.73 3.99 2.22
C ALA A 63 10.55 4.80 2.77
N ARG A 64 10.58 5.10 4.07
CA ARG A 64 9.66 6.05 4.67
C ARG A 64 10.23 7.46 4.55
N GLN A 65 9.45 8.41 4.03
CA GLN A 65 9.94 9.76 3.78
C GLN A 65 9.74 10.66 5.03
N GLY A 66 10.78 10.82 5.83
CA GLY A 66 10.79 11.73 6.99
C GLY A 66 9.76 11.37 8.08
N ALA A 67 9.21 12.39 8.74
CA ALA A 67 8.22 12.23 9.82
C ALA A 67 6.78 12.04 9.31
N SER A 68 6.54 12.06 8.00
CA SER A 68 5.21 11.87 7.44
C SER A 68 4.85 10.38 7.36
N GLU A 69 3.56 10.10 7.26
CA GLU A 69 3.02 8.76 6.95
C GLU A 69 3.11 8.47 5.44
N MET A 70 4.23 8.83 4.80
CA MET A 70 4.47 8.63 3.37
C MET A 70 5.57 7.59 3.12
N PHE A 71 5.26 6.60 2.29
CA PHE A 71 6.17 5.53 1.89
C PHE A 71 6.48 5.67 0.39
N VAL A 72 7.75 5.58 0.01
CA VAL A 72 8.19 5.64 -1.38
C VAL A 72 8.75 4.27 -1.76
N VAL A 73 8.25 3.69 -2.84
CA VAL A 73 8.65 2.38 -3.35
C VAL A 73 9.53 2.58 -4.59
N GLU A 74 10.68 1.93 -4.59
CA GLU A 74 11.63 1.87 -5.70
C GLU A 74 11.47 0.52 -6.43
N ARG A 75 11.34 0.58 -7.75
CA ARG A 75 11.21 -0.57 -8.65
C ARG A 75 12.41 -0.71 -9.56
#